data_AF-A0AAU7YBZ5-F1
#
_entry.id   AF-A0AAU7YBZ5-F1
#
_cell.length_a   1.000
_cell.length_b   1.000
_cell.length_c   1.000
_cell.angle_alpha   90.00
_cell.angle_beta   90.00
_cell.angle_gamma   90.00
#
_symmetry.space_group_name_H-M   'P 1'
#
loop_
_entity.id
_entity.type
_entity.pdbx_description
1 polymer ?
#
loop_
_entity_poly.entity_id
_entity_poly.type
_entity_poly.pdbx_seq_one_letter_code
_entity_poly.pdbx_strand_id
1 'polypeptide(L)'
;YIPACCFAAMPFKYWTGSMKFRFQIVKSAYHKGRIKVVYDPNFLDSTTEYNVNFLEVIDVTEKDDFTITIGNGQAQTLLEHLSVGADGVTEGHSTSRYSSKGKGNGVLGVYVVNKLTTPNATAGTSVSVNVYVSMGDDFEVFVPDHSFMDFVPFPPPAAAVLSPQADDLVLATQSTEQDIQSDPNQQIDGGDETDKPLHPNECQLGPTL
;
A
#
# COMPACT_ATOMS: atom_id res chain seq x y z
N TYR A 1 2.92 1.46 1.24
CA TYR A 1 3.18 0.01 1.38
C TYR A 1 4.67 -0.22 1.19
N ILE A 2 5.32 -0.94 2.09
CA ILE A 2 6.76 -1.23 2.04
C ILE A 2 6.91 -2.74 1.78
N PRO A 3 7.57 -3.16 0.68
CA PRO A 3 7.79 -4.58 0.40
C PRO A 3 8.67 -5.25 1.46
N ALA A 4 8.49 -6.55 1.68
CA ALA A 4 9.29 -7.32 2.66
C ALA A 4 10.80 -7.23 2.39
N CYS A 5 11.22 -7.21 1.12
CA CYS A 5 12.62 -7.05 0.74
C CYS A 5 13.21 -5.69 1.17
N CYS A 6 12.40 -4.63 1.14
CA CYS A 6 12.84 -3.31 1.61
C CYS A 6 13.02 -3.32 3.12
N PHE A 7 12.10 -3.94 3.88
CA PHE A 7 12.24 -4.07 5.32
C PHE A 7 13.49 -4.89 5.72
N ALA A 8 13.80 -5.95 4.97
CA ALA A 8 15.00 -6.77 5.21
C ALA A 8 16.31 -6.02 4.90
N ALA A 9 16.32 -5.15 3.88
CA ALA A 9 17.50 -4.37 3.49
C ALA A 9 17.71 -3.12 4.36
N MET A 10 16.65 -2.58 4.98
CA MET A 10 16.64 -1.32 5.72
C MET A 10 17.76 -1.12 6.77
N PRO A 11 18.18 -2.13 7.56
CA PRO A 11 19.24 -1.94 8.56
C PRO A 11 20.65 -2.01 7.98
N PHE A 12 20.81 -2.04 6.66
CA PHE A 12 22.10 -2.12 5.97
C PHE A 12 22.25 -0.95 5.00
N LYS A 13 23.48 -0.53 4.73
CA LYS A 13 23.74 0.57 3.80
C LYS A 13 23.73 0.10 2.35
N TYR A 14 24.24 -1.10 2.11
CA TYR A 14 24.39 -1.62 0.75
C TYR A 14 23.74 -2.99 0.59
N TRP A 15 23.32 -3.28 -0.64
CA TRP A 15 22.80 -4.57 -1.06
C TRP A 15 23.36 -4.97 -2.43
N THR A 16 23.27 -6.24 -2.75
CA THR A 16 23.51 -6.77 -4.11
C THR A 16 22.60 -7.94 -4.41
N GLY A 17 22.62 -8.40 -5.66
CA GLY A 17 21.82 -9.52 -6.15
C GLY A 17 20.75 -9.10 -7.15
N SER A 18 19.93 -10.07 -7.55
CA SER A 18 18.87 -9.88 -8.52
C SER A 18 17.53 -9.51 -7.86
N MET A 19 16.70 -8.79 -8.60
CA MET A 19 15.34 -8.43 -8.21
C MET A 19 14.33 -9.11 -9.12
N LYS A 20 13.28 -9.69 -8.54
CA LYS A 20 12.18 -10.35 -9.24
C LYS A 20 10.94 -9.45 -9.16
N PHE A 21 10.43 -9.05 -10.32
CA PHE A 21 9.22 -8.25 -10.46
C PHE A 21 8.13 -9.10 -11.09
N ARG A 22 7.08 -9.41 -10.31
CA ARG A 22 5.91 -10.14 -10.80
C ARG A 22 4.79 -9.16 -11.12
N PHE A 23 4.35 -9.19 -12.37
CA PHE A 23 3.26 -8.39 -12.89
C PHE A 23 2.02 -9.26 -13.00
N GLN A 24 0.94 -8.84 -12.36
CA GLN A 24 -0.37 -9.46 -12.48
C GLN A 24 -1.35 -8.44 -13.07
N ILE A 25 -1.77 -8.69 -14.30
CA ILE A 25 -2.69 -7.85 -15.06
C ILE A 25 -4.12 -8.27 -14.74
N VAL A 26 -4.87 -7.40 -14.07
CA VAL A 26 -6.28 -7.62 -13.74
C VAL A 26 -7.14 -7.14 -14.91
N LYS A 27 -7.58 -8.06 -15.75
CA LYS A 27 -8.37 -7.81 -16.96
C LYS A 27 -9.42 -8.89 -17.19
N SER A 28 -10.40 -8.59 -18.05
CA SER A 28 -11.25 -9.62 -18.65
C SER A 28 -10.61 -10.23 -19.92
N ALA A 29 -11.12 -11.37 -20.38
CA ALA A 29 -10.65 -12.06 -21.59
C ALA A 29 -10.82 -11.24 -22.89
N TYR A 30 -11.63 -10.19 -22.87
CA TYR A 30 -11.94 -9.37 -24.03
C TYR A 30 -10.96 -8.19 -24.25
N HIS A 31 -10.04 -7.99 -23.32
CA HIS A 31 -9.01 -6.96 -23.42
C HIS A 31 -7.89 -7.41 -24.36
N LYS A 32 -7.61 -6.60 -25.38
CA LYS A 32 -6.50 -6.80 -26.31
C LYS A 32 -5.57 -5.61 -26.28
N GLY A 33 -4.27 -5.87 -26.14
CA GLY A 33 -3.25 -4.82 -26.04
C GLY A 33 -1.86 -5.43 -25.91
N ARG A 34 -0.85 -4.60 -26.10
CA ARG A 34 0.55 -5.00 -25.90
C ARG A 34 1.24 -3.98 -25.02
N ILE A 35 1.96 -4.48 -24.04
CA ILE A 35 2.83 -3.66 -23.20
C ILE A 35 4.28 -4.07 -23.45
N LYS A 36 5.19 -3.16 -23.17
CA LYS A 36 6.61 -3.47 -23.05
C LYS A 36 7.10 -3.08 -21.68
N VAL A 37 7.93 -3.93 -21.11
CA VAL A 37 8.69 -3.64 -19.90
C VAL A 37 10.12 -3.38 -20.34
N VAL A 38 10.67 -2.26 -19.89
CA VAL A 38 12.00 -1.77 -20.27
C VAL A 38 12.81 -1.53 -19.01
N TYR A 39 14.03 -2.02 -18.99
CA TYR A 39 14.98 -1.76 -17.93
C TYR A 39 16.17 -0.93 -18.45
N ASP A 40 16.52 0.12 -17.71
CA ASP A 40 17.69 0.94 -17.94
C ASP A 40 18.48 1.12 -16.64
N PRO A 41 19.80 0.87 -16.61
CA PRO A 41 20.61 0.99 -15.41
C PRO A 41 20.79 2.44 -14.92
N ASN A 42 20.49 3.44 -15.73
CA ASN A 42 20.53 4.85 -15.34
C ASN A 42 19.13 5.39 -15.13
N PHE A 43 18.46 5.77 -16.20
CA PHE A 43 17.10 6.31 -16.21
C PHE A 43 16.56 6.28 -17.64
N LEU A 44 15.24 6.29 -17.78
CA LEU A 44 14.59 6.19 -19.09
C LEU A 44 14.41 7.59 -19.70
N ASP A 45 15.34 7.99 -20.56
CA ASP A 45 15.27 9.25 -21.31
C ASP A 45 14.07 9.27 -22.29
N SER A 46 13.67 10.48 -22.65
CA SER A 46 12.57 10.84 -23.52
C SER A 46 12.61 10.21 -24.91
N THR A 47 13.81 9.95 -25.42
CA THR A 47 14.06 9.20 -26.66
C THR A 47 13.95 7.73 -26.36
N THR A 48 12.76 7.17 -26.57
CA THR A 48 12.50 5.73 -26.50
C THR A 48 13.19 5.03 -27.69
N GLU A 49 14.52 5.09 -27.74
CA GLU A 49 15.30 4.28 -28.66
C GLU A 49 15.24 2.83 -28.19
N TYR A 50 15.11 1.91 -29.14
CA TYR A 50 15.07 0.46 -28.89
C TYR A 50 16.41 -0.10 -28.39
N ASN A 51 17.41 0.76 -28.12
CA ASN A 51 18.75 0.40 -27.69
C ASN A 51 18.89 0.40 -26.15
N VAL A 52 17.87 -0.13 -25.48
CA VAL A 52 17.78 -0.29 -24.02
C VAL A 52 18.26 -1.69 -23.64
N ASN A 53 18.99 -1.81 -22.52
CA ASN A 53 19.69 -3.04 -22.13
C ASN A 53 18.78 -4.26 -21.95
N PHE A 54 17.49 -4.04 -21.62
CA PHE A 54 16.50 -5.11 -21.58
C PHE A 54 15.11 -4.58 -21.97
N LEU A 55 14.46 -5.28 -22.89
CA LEU A 55 13.11 -4.98 -23.38
C LEU A 55 12.36 -6.31 -23.57
N GLU A 56 11.26 -6.47 -22.85
CA GLU A 56 10.33 -7.58 -23.05
C GLU A 56 8.99 -7.01 -23.52
N VAL A 57 8.47 -7.50 -24.65
CA VAL A 57 7.14 -7.15 -25.15
C VAL A 57 6.19 -8.26 -24.76
N ILE A 58 5.16 -7.93 -23.99
CA ILE A 58 4.16 -8.87 -23.50
C ILE A 58 2.83 -8.60 -24.21
N ASP A 59 2.29 -9.65 -24.83
CA ASP A 59 0.92 -9.63 -25.33
C ASP A 59 -0.04 -9.89 -24.17
N VAL A 60 -0.79 -8.83 -23.83
CA VAL A 60 -1.73 -8.85 -22.71
C VAL A 60 -2.93 -9.76 -23.02
N THR A 61 -3.18 -10.11 -24.28
CA THR A 61 -4.24 -11.09 -24.58
C THR A 61 -3.89 -12.48 -24.06
N GLU A 62 -2.64 -12.89 -24.18
CA GLU A 62 -2.20 -14.26 -23.92
C GLU A 62 -1.65 -14.44 -22.50
N LYS A 63 -0.96 -13.42 -21.97
CA LYS A 63 -0.27 -13.50 -20.67
C LYS A 63 -0.76 -12.39 -19.75
N ASP A 64 -1.26 -12.78 -18.59
CA ASP A 64 -1.73 -11.89 -17.53
C ASP A 64 -0.90 -11.98 -16.24
N ASP A 65 -0.12 -13.04 -16.05
CA ASP A 65 0.80 -13.19 -14.94
C ASP A 65 2.21 -13.54 -15.44
N PHE A 66 3.20 -12.73 -15.08
CA PHE A 66 4.59 -12.96 -15.48
C PHE A 66 5.59 -12.33 -14.52
N THR A 67 6.79 -12.92 -14.46
CA THR A 67 7.88 -12.43 -13.62
C THR A 67 9.10 -12.09 -14.48
N ILE A 68 9.65 -10.91 -14.25
CA ILE A 68 10.91 -10.45 -14.85
C ILE A 68 11.97 -10.43 -13.76
N THR A 69 13.14 -11.00 -14.05
CA THR A 69 14.28 -10.98 -13.12
C THR A 69 15.35 -10.03 -13.66
N ILE A 70 15.73 -9.04 -12.86
CA ILE A 70 16.72 -8.03 -13.19
C ILE A 70 17.94 -8.22 -12.27
N GLY A 71 19.07 -8.60 -12.85
CA GLY A 71 20.35 -8.65 -12.13
C GLY A 71 20.93 -7.26 -11.89
N ASN A 72 22.04 -7.17 -11.15
CA ASN A 72 22.76 -5.91 -10.98
C ASN A 72 23.34 -5.44 -12.32
N GLY A 73 22.79 -4.34 -12.85
CA GLY A 73 23.22 -3.70 -14.10
C GLY A 73 24.12 -2.48 -13.91
N GLN A 74 24.58 -2.21 -12.68
CA GLN A 74 25.42 -1.06 -12.35
C GLN A 74 26.91 -1.36 -12.54
N ALA A 75 27.71 -0.30 -12.66
CA ALA A 75 29.17 -0.40 -12.65
C ALA A 75 29.74 -0.80 -11.27
N GLN A 76 28.92 -0.72 -10.21
CA GLN A 76 29.28 -1.06 -8.84
C GLN A 76 28.54 -2.34 -8.42
N THR A 77 29.21 -3.20 -7.68
CA THR A 77 28.63 -4.44 -7.16
C THR A 77 27.73 -4.21 -5.96
N LEU A 78 28.09 -3.25 -5.10
CA LEU A 78 27.33 -2.86 -3.91
C LEU A 78 26.48 -1.64 -4.21
N LEU A 79 25.17 -1.78 -4.02
CA LEU A 79 24.18 -0.78 -4.37
C LEU A 79 23.60 -0.14 -3.11
N GLU A 80 23.45 1.17 -3.13
CA GLU A 80 22.64 1.88 -2.12
C GLU A 80 21.14 1.67 -2.41
N HIS A 81 20.30 1.88 -1.41
CA HIS A 81 18.85 1.91 -1.57
C HIS A 81 18.26 3.21 -1.03
N LEU A 82 16.98 3.44 -1.31
CA LEU A 82 16.26 4.58 -0.76
C LEU A 82 16.10 4.44 0.76
N SER A 83 16.21 5.55 1.47
CA SER A 83 16.01 5.66 2.90
C SER A 83 14.52 5.89 3.18
N VAL A 84 13.86 4.88 3.74
CA VAL A 84 12.42 4.95 4.05
C VAL A 84 12.17 6.06 5.06
N GLY A 85 11.28 6.99 4.72
CA GLY A 85 10.92 8.13 5.57
C GLY A 85 11.75 9.40 5.33
N ALA A 86 12.93 9.29 4.68
CA ALA A 86 13.76 10.43 4.31
C ALA A 86 13.64 10.76 2.80
N ASP A 87 13.74 9.74 1.94
CA ASP A 87 13.62 9.89 0.50
C ASP A 87 12.14 9.94 0.08
N GLY A 88 11.83 10.71 -0.96
CA GLY A 88 10.46 10.88 -1.44
C GLY A 88 9.90 9.61 -2.07
N VAL A 89 8.60 9.33 -1.85
CA VAL A 89 7.94 8.16 -2.45
C VAL A 89 8.08 8.11 -3.98
N THR A 90 8.09 9.29 -4.61
CA THR A 90 8.24 9.45 -6.06
C THR A 90 9.59 8.98 -6.58
N GLU A 91 10.63 8.89 -5.72
CA GLU A 91 11.94 8.36 -6.08
C GLU A 91 11.92 6.84 -6.23
N GLY A 92 11.03 6.15 -5.50
CA GLY A 92 10.88 4.70 -5.57
C GLY A 92 9.90 4.22 -6.64
N HIS A 93 8.84 4.99 -6.89
CA HIS A 93 7.91 4.75 -8.00
C HIS A 93 7.21 6.04 -8.43
N SER A 94 6.98 6.18 -9.74
CA SER A 94 6.29 7.34 -10.29
C SER A 94 5.62 6.98 -11.62
N THR A 95 4.53 7.67 -11.94
CA THR A 95 3.94 7.65 -13.29
C THR A 95 4.64 8.63 -14.23
N SER A 96 5.35 9.61 -13.67
CA SER A 96 6.23 10.52 -14.42
C SER A 96 7.60 9.90 -14.62
N ARG A 97 8.23 10.21 -15.75
CA ARG A 97 9.59 9.75 -16.05
C ARG A 97 10.59 10.38 -15.07
N TYR A 98 11.60 9.60 -14.69
CA TYR A 98 12.74 10.11 -13.94
C TYR A 98 13.65 10.96 -14.85
N SER A 99 14.06 12.13 -14.36
CA SER A 99 14.94 13.06 -15.08
C SER A 99 16.43 12.86 -14.79
N SER A 100 16.76 11.96 -13.87
CA SER A 100 18.13 11.69 -13.45
C SER A 100 18.25 10.28 -12.89
N LYS A 101 19.47 9.77 -12.85
CA LYS A 101 19.80 8.50 -12.19
C LYS A 101 19.56 8.61 -10.68
N GLY A 102 18.79 7.67 -10.12
CA GLY A 102 18.56 7.52 -8.68
C GLY A 102 19.52 6.55 -8.01
N LYS A 103 19.29 6.30 -6.71
CA LYS A 103 19.94 5.21 -5.97
C LYS A 103 19.45 3.84 -6.48
N GLY A 104 20.24 2.80 -6.25
CA GLY A 104 19.87 1.42 -6.56
C GLY A 104 20.23 0.98 -7.97
N ASN A 105 19.43 0.06 -8.51
CA ASN A 105 19.77 -0.70 -9.70
C ASN A 105 19.18 -0.13 -11.00
N GLY A 106 18.97 1.18 -11.10
CA GLY A 106 18.36 1.81 -12.28
C GLY A 106 16.83 1.79 -12.24
N VAL A 107 16.19 1.86 -13.41
CA VAL A 107 14.75 2.10 -13.56
C VAL A 107 14.10 1.03 -14.44
N LEU A 108 12.97 0.51 -13.97
CA LEU A 108 12.07 -0.35 -14.74
C LEU A 108 10.83 0.46 -15.17
N GLY A 109 10.60 0.57 -16.47
CA GLY A 109 9.48 1.30 -17.06
C GLY A 109 8.52 0.37 -17.77
N VAL A 110 7.22 0.61 -17.59
CA VAL A 110 6.15 -0.11 -18.30
C VAL A 110 5.49 0.84 -19.28
N TYR A 111 5.50 0.49 -20.57
CA TYR A 111 4.94 1.31 -21.64
C TYR A 111 3.91 0.54 -22.45
N VAL A 112 2.90 1.24 -22.93
CA VAL A 112 1.92 0.69 -23.87
C VAL A 112 2.51 0.73 -25.27
N VAL A 113 2.57 -0.43 -25.93
CA VAL A 113 2.98 -0.54 -27.34
C VAL A 113 1.76 -0.40 -28.23
N ASN A 114 0.74 -1.24 -27.99
CA ASN A 114 -0.54 -1.17 -28.67
C ASN A 114 -1.62 -0.78 -27.68
N LYS A 115 -2.43 0.22 -28.05
CA LYS A 115 -3.55 0.68 -27.22
C LYS A 115 -4.47 -0.48 -26.86
N LEU A 116 -4.95 -0.44 -25.62
CA LEU A 116 -5.93 -1.38 -25.12
C LEU A 116 -7.25 -1.23 -25.89
N THR A 117 -7.81 -2.35 -26.32
CA THR A 117 -9.08 -2.42 -27.05
C THR A 117 -10.00 -3.42 -26.37
N THR A 118 -11.29 -3.09 -26.32
CA THR A 118 -12.37 -3.96 -25.83
C THR A 118 -13.54 -3.92 -26.81
N PRO A 119 -14.27 -5.02 -26.99
CA PRO A 119 -15.42 -5.09 -27.89
C PRO A 119 -16.68 -4.39 -27.34
N ASN A 120 -16.72 -4.07 -26.04
CA ASN A 120 -17.85 -3.41 -25.41
C ASN A 120 -17.38 -2.20 -24.62
N ALA A 121 -17.86 -1.01 -25.00
CA ALA A 121 -17.52 0.26 -24.33
C ALA A 121 -18.03 0.34 -22.88
N THR A 122 -18.99 -0.52 -22.50
CA THR A 122 -19.55 -0.57 -21.14
C THR A 122 -18.73 -1.44 -20.18
N ALA A 123 -17.90 -2.34 -20.71
CA ALA A 123 -16.91 -3.05 -19.89
C ALA A 123 -15.74 -2.10 -19.65
N GLY A 124 -15.46 -1.78 -18.39
CA GLY A 124 -14.47 -0.77 -17.98
C GLY A 124 -13.22 -0.78 -18.85
N THR A 125 -12.88 0.40 -19.39
CA THR A 125 -11.78 0.59 -20.33
C THR A 125 -10.40 0.66 -19.65
N SER A 126 -10.37 0.59 -18.32
CA SER A 126 -9.15 0.60 -17.52
C SER A 126 -8.79 -0.79 -17.04
N VAL A 127 -7.52 -1.14 -17.20
CA VAL A 127 -6.91 -2.37 -16.68
C VAL A 127 -5.92 -1.96 -15.59
N SER A 128 -5.97 -2.68 -14.48
CA SER A 128 -5.05 -2.50 -13.37
C SER A 128 -3.91 -3.52 -13.48
N VAL A 129 -2.69 -3.10 -13.16
CA VAL A 129 -1.52 -3.98 -13.10
C VAL A 129 -0.98 -3.94 -11.69
N ASN A 130 -1.04 -5.08 -11.01
CA ASN A 130 -0.40 -5.24 -9.71
C ASN A 130 1.07 -5.59 -9.94
N VAL A 131 1.95 -4.97 -9.16
CA VAL A 131 3.39 -5.21 -9.20
C VAL A 131 3.84 -5.71 -7.84
N TYR A 132 4.37 -6.92 -7.82
CA TYR A 132 4.95 -7.54 -6.64
C TYR A 132 6.47 -7.60 -6.81
N VAL A 133 7.19 -7.35 -5.73
CA VAL A 133 8.65 -7.31 -5.72
C VAL A 133 9.17 -8.31 -4.71
N SER A 134 10.15 -9.10 -5.12
CA SER A 134 10.95 -9.96 -4.25
C SER A 134 12.41 -9.96 -4.69
N MET A 135 13.29 -10.42 -3.82
CA MET A 135 14.69 -10.60 -4.17
C MET A 135 14.95 -11.97 -4.79
N GLY A 136 16.01 -12.06 -5.57
CA GLY A 136 16.58 -13.31 -6.04
C GLY A 136 17.30 -14.08 -4.94
N ASP A 137 17.79 -15.24 -5.32
CA ASP A 137 18.43 -16.18 -4.40
C ASP A 137 19.88 -15.75 -4.10
N ASP A 138 20.41 -14.81 -4.90
CA ASP A 138 21.72 -14.17 -4.82
C ASP A 138 21.71 -12.86 -4.01
N PHE A 139 20.65 -12.61 -3.24
CA PHE A 139 20.50 -11.40 -2.45
C PHE A 139 21.39 -11.39 -1.21
N GLU A 140 22.21 -10.34 -1.10
CA GLU A 140 23.08 -10.10 0.04
C GLU A 140 23.01 -8.63 0.48
N VAL A 141 23.26 -8.41 1.77
CA VAL A 141 23.24 -7.08 2.41
C VAL A 141 24.52 -6.85 3.19
N PHE A 142 24.97 -5.60 3.23
CA PHE A 142 26.29 -5.23 3.74
C PHE A 142 26.25 -3.94 4.54
N VAL A 143 27.17 -3.85 5.51
CA VAL A 143 27.39 -2.66 6.36
C VAL A 143 26.13 -2.26 7.11
N PRO A 144 25.93 -2.77 8.34
CA PRO A 144 24.82 -2.31 9.18
C PRO A 144 24.84 -0.78 9.32
N ASP A 145 23.68 -0.16 9.15
CA ASP A 145 23.48 1.29 9.26
C ASP A 145 22.33 1.60 10.22
N HIS A 146 22.26 2.84 10.68
CA HIS A 146 21.28 3.35 11.62
C HIS A 146 19.99 3.83 10.93
N SER A 147 19.89 3.79 9.60
CA SER A 147 18.72 4.30 8.86
C SER A 147 17.40 3.63 9.27
N PHE A 148 17.45 2.40 9.77
CA PHE A 148 16.26 1.71 10.29
C PHE A 148 15.70 2.36 11.57
N MET A 149 16.50 3.12 12.32
CA MET A 149 16.07 3.77 13.57
C MET A 149 15.10 4.92 13.32
N ASP A 150 15.16 5.52 12.13
CA ASP A 150 14.24 6.60 11.72
C ASP A 150 12.87 6.04 11.30
N PHE A 151 12.77 4.74 11.07
CA PHE A 151 11.52 4.09 10.67
C PHE A 151 10.64 3.80 11.89
N VAL A 152 9.48 4.46 11.95
CA VAL A 152 8.44 4.21 12.96
C VAL A 152 7.25 3.54 12.27
N PRO A 153 7.06 2.22 12.42
CA PRO A 153 5.98 1.49 11.72
C PRO A 153 4.58 1.98 12.10
N PHE A 154 4.43 2.38 13.36
CA PHE A 154 3.19 2.91 13.92
C PHE A 154 3.52 4.25 14.56
N PRO A 155 3.41 5.37 13.81
CA PRO A 155 3.60 6.67 14.42
C PRO A 155 2.61 6.80 15.59
N PRO A 156 3.03 7.33 16.75
CA PRO A 156 2.08 7.59 17.82
C PRO A 156 0.93 8.44 17.26
N PRO A 157 -0.33 8.18 17.68
CA PRO A 157 -1.44 9.01 17.24
C PRO A 157 -1.06 10.47 17.51
N ALA A 158 -1.26 11.34 16.51
CA ALA A 158 -1.04 12.77 16.65
C ALA A 158 -1.69 13.20 17.97
N ALA A 159 -0.88 13.77 18.88
CA ALA A 159 -1.21 13.95 20.29
C ALA A 159 -2.70 14.21 20.44
N ALA A 160 -3.44 13.21 20.94
CA ALA A 160 -4.84 13.42 21.27
C ALA A 160 -4.83 14.64 22.18
N VAL A 161 -5.52 15.71 21.77
CA VAL A 161 -5.71 16.86 22.64
C VAL A 161 -6.41 16.30 23.87
N LEU A 162 -5.66 16.09 24.95
CA LEU A 162 -6.21 15.63 26.20
C LEU A 162 -7.02 16.80 26.73
N SER A 163 -8.32 16.80 26.41
CA SER A 163 -9.26 17.72 27.03
C SER A 163 -9.26 17.44 28.53
N PRO A 164 -9.01 18.43 29.40
CA PRO A 164 -9.18 18.22 30.83
C PRO A 164 -10.64 17.85 31.11
N GLN A 165 -10.88 16.62 31.58
CA GLN A 165 -12.19 16.10 31.98
C GLN A 165 -12.55 16.51 33.41
N ALA A 166 -12.12 17.69 33.87
CA ALA A 166 -12.59 18.20 35.14
C ALA A 166 -14.05 18.61 34.94
N ASP A 167 -14.97 17.69 35.24
CA ASP A 167 -16.39 17.98 35.37
C ASP A 167 -16.57 19.08 36.42
N ASP A 168 -17.36 20.09 36.05
CA ASP A 168 -17.73 21.21 36.89
C ASP A 168 -18.48 20.67 38.11
N LEU A 169 -17.87 20.73 39.29
CA LEU A 169 -18.50 20.34 40.55
C LEU A 169 -19.65 21.29 40.84
N VAL A 170 -20.86 20.95 40.38
CA VAL A 170 -22.10 21.59 40.82
C VAL A 170 -22.28 21.35 42.32
N LEU A 171 -21.98 22.37 43.11
CA LEU A 171 -22.19 22.40 44.55
C LEU A 171 -23.70 22.37 44.85
N ALA A 172 -24.25 21.18 45.07
CA ALA A 172 -25.64 21.03 45.49
C ALA A 172 -25.79 21.47 46.96
N THR A 173 -26.36 22.66 47.17
CA THR A 173 -26.74 23.18 48.48
C THR A 173 -27.77 22.26 49.14
N GLN A 174 -27.47 21.79 50.35
CA GLN A 174 -28.37 20.97 51.16
C GLN A 174 -29.60 21.78 51.60
N SER A 175 -30.79 21.21 51.40
CA SER A 175 -31.97 21.54 52.20
C SER A 175 -32.58 20.25 52.74
N THR A 176 -32.67 20.26 54.07
CA THR A 176 -33.01 19.20 55.02
C THR A 176 -34.50 18.81 55.03
N GLU A 177 -34.76 17.56 55.44
CA GLU A 177 -36.02 17.00 55.98
C GLU A 177 -37.18 16.82 54.98
N GLN A 178 -38.01 15.76 55.00
CA GLN A 178 -38.51 14.93 56.10
C GLN A 178 -39.15 13.65 55.52
N ASP A 179 -38.86 12.52 56.17
CA ASP A 179 -39.80 11.48 56.65
C ASP A 179 -40.74 10.64 55.75
N ILE A 180 -40.82 9.37 56.20
CA ILE A 180 -41.90 8.36 56.13
C ILE A 180 -41.79 7.23 55.08
N GLN A 181 -41.57 6.03 55.63
CA GLN A 181 -41.73 4.71 55.05
C GLN A 181 -43.20 4.36 54.76
N SER A 182 -43.38 3.47 53.77
CA SER A 182 -44.23 2.26 53.76
C SER A 182 -45.23 2.14 52.60
N ASP A 183 -44.77 1.39 51.58
CA ASP A 183 -45.39 0.16 51.05
C ASP A 183 -46.77 0.26 50.33
N PRO A 184 -47.26 -0.82 49.67
CA PRO A 184 -47.16 -1.00 48.22
C PRO A 184 -48.53 -1.24 47.55
N ASN A 185 -48.69 -0.95 46.25
CA ASN A 185 -49.55 -1.68 45.29
C ASN A 185 -49.90 -0.83 44.05
N GLN A 186 -50.34 -1.56 43.01
CA GLN A 186 -50.90 -1.15 41.70
C GLN A 186 -49.84 -1.22 40.60
N GLN A 187 -49.66 -2.32 39.85
CA GLN A 187 -50.60 -3.15 39.08
C GLN A 187 -51.34 -2.38 37.98
N ILE A 188 -51.29 -2.98 36.77
CA ILE A 188 -52.12 -2.83 35.55
C ILE A 188 -52.06 -1.46 34.85
N ASP A 189 -52.00 -1.34 33.52
CA ASP A 189 -52.59 -2.11 32.42
C ASP A 189 -51.88 -1.66 31.11
N GLY A 190 -51.52 -2.53 30.17
CA GLY A 190 -52.35 -2.82 28.99
C GLY A 190 -52.13 -1.78 27.88
N GLY A 191 -51.22 -2.01 26.94
CA GLY A 191 -51.52 -2.56 25.60
C GLY A 191 -51.57 -1.41 24.58
N ASP A 192 -51.30 -1.54 23.28
CA ASP A 192 -50.81 -2.58 22.40
C ASP A 192 -50.35 -1.84 21.13
N GLU A 193 -49.68 -2.58 20.24
CA GLU A 193 -49.79 -2.49 18.79
C GLU A 193 -48.58 -1.98 17.98
N THR A 194 -48.21 -2.88 17.05
CA THR A 194 -47.51 -2.70 15.76
C THR A 194 -46.02 -3.05 15.68
N ASP A 195 -45.78 -4.36 15.76
CA ASP A 195 -45.14 -5.19 14.72
C ASP A 195 -44.29 -4.48 13.64
N LYS A 196 -42.97 -4.70 13.69
CA LYS A 196 -42.13 -4.83 12.48
C LYS A 196 -40.93 -5.77 12.75
N PRO A 197 -40.53 -6.58 11.75
CA PRO A 197 -39.87 -7.87 11.98
C PRO A 197 -38.36 -7.79 12.16
N LEU A 198 -37.86 -8.79 12.87
CA LEU A 198 -36.47 -9.18 13.06
C LEU A 198 -35.76 -9.43 11.72
N HIS A 199 -34.54 -8.89 11.58
CA HIS A 199 -33.46 -9.70 11.02
C HIS A 199 -32.17 -9.51 11.84
N PRO A 200 -31.42 -10.60 12.08
CA PRO A 200 -30.36 -10.63 13.07
C PRO A 200 -28.96 -10.47 12.44
N ASN A 201 -27.97 -10.22 13.31
CA ASN A 201 -26.52 -10.35 13.08
C ASN A 201 -25.80 -9.08 12.58
N GLU A 202 -25.69 -8.07 13.43
CA GLU A 202 -24.51 -7.21 13.41
C GLU A 202 -23.35 -7.95 14.10
N CYS A 203 -22.46 -8.53 13.29
CA CYS A 203 -21.14 -8.98 13.77
C CYS A 203 -20.15 -7.83 13.56
N GLN A 204 -19.89 -7.08 14.64
CA GLN A 204 -18.76 -6.17 14.71
C GLN A 204 -17.47 -7.00 14.70
N LEU A 205 -16.65 -6.84 13.67
CA LEU A 205 -15.29 -7.37 13.62
C LEU A 205 -14.31 -6.20 13.63
N GLY A 206 -13.51 -6.13 14.69
CA GLY A 206 -12.43 -5.17 14.87
C GLY A 206 -11.29 -5.38 13.87
N PRO A 207 -10.33 -4.45 13.80
CA PRO A 207 -9.27 -4.51 12.80
C PRO A 207 -8.27 -5.63 13.11
N THR A 208 -8.11 -6.55 12.16
CA THR A 208 -7.01 -7.52 12.09
C THR A 208 -5.89 -6.98 11.20
N LEU A 209 -4.69 -6.92 11.80
CA LEU A 209 -3.31 -6.81 11.26
C LEU A 209 -3.00 -5.71 10.24
#